data_AF-A0A1V6FSR5-F1
#
_entry.id   AF-A0A1V6FSR5-F1
#
_cell.length_a   1.000
_cell.length_b   1.000
_cell.length_c   1.000
_cell.angle_alpha   90.00
_cell.angle_beta   90.00
_cell.angle_gamma   90.00
#
_symmetry.space_group_name_H-M   'P 1'
#
loop_
_entity.id
_entity.type
_entity.pdbx_description
1 polymer ?
#
loop_
_entity_poly.entity_id
_entity_poly.type
_entity_poly.pdbx_seq_one_letter_code
_entity_poly.pdbx_strand_id
1 'polypeptide(L)'
;MEKISSFLIAKVMALGVFGLAGCENVSLADYKEEVTVDGISNQFDLTELKEYWTGSIDDDFEDDRVVVIMKKTTTYPELDVETFGLDNAESLHYSFLAPKNENPNFHQILVIFLKTKGKDQVILAINELNKLDFIKTASPEYIYGTQDD
;
A
#
# COMPACT_ATOMS: atom_id res chain seq x y z
N MET A 1 5.10 -25.33 -34.80
CA MET A 1 4.21 -24.18 -35.02
C MET A 1 2.97 -24.40 -34.18
N GLU A 2 2.84 -23.58 -33.14
CA GLU A 2 1.74 -23.38 -32.18
C GLU A 2 0.91 -24.58 -31.69
N LYS A 3 1.21 -25.01 -30.46
CA LYS A 3 0.26 -25.66 -29.56
C LYS A 3 -0.27 -24.60 -28.61
N ILE A 4 -1.50 -24.15 -28.78
CA ILE A 4 -2.19 -23.35 -27.77
C ILE A 4 -2.83 -24.36 -26.81
N SER A 5 -2.22 -24.50 -25.64
CA SER A 5 -2.72 -25.35 -24.56
C SER A 5 -3.76 -24.56 -23.77
N SER A 6 -4.98 -25.08 -23.74
CA SER A 6 -6.02 -24.70 -22.78
C SER A 6 -5.53 -24.88 -21.34
N PHE A 7 -5.82 -23.92 -20.47
CA PHE A 7 -6.11 -24.19 -19.07
C PHE A 7 -7.30 -23.34 -18.63
N LEU A 8 -8.47 -23.99 -18.70
CA LEU A 8 -9.58 -23.72 -17.80
C LEU A 8 -9.10 -23.99 -16.37
N ILE A 9 -9.28 -23.04 -15.46
CA ILE A 9 -9.49 -23.36 -14.04
C ILE A 9 -10.84 -22.77 -13.65
N ALA A 10 -11.69 -23.67 -13.20
CA ALA A 10 -13.08 -23.44 -12.86
C ALA A 10 -13.25 -23.26 -11.34
N LYS A 11 -14.41 -22.66 -10.99
CA LYS A 11 -15.17 -22.75 -9.74
C LYS A 11 -14.65 -21.98 -8.51
N VAL A 12 -15.48 -21.03 -8.07
CA VAL A 12 -16.20 -21.18 -6.80
C VAL A 12 -17.69 -20.89 -7.04
N MET A 13 -18.55 -21.80 -6.58
CA MET A 13 -20.00 -21.69 -6.54
C MET A 13 -20.45 -21.67 -5.08
N ALA A 14 -21.67 -21.16 -4.88
CA ALA A 14 -22.54 -21.18 -3.70
C ALA A 14 -22.43 -19.91 -2.83
N LEU A 15 -23.50 -19.26 -2.36
CA LEU A 15 -24.93 -19.60 -2.23
C LEU A 15 -25.77 -18.32 -2.47
N GLY A 16 -26.97 -18.46 -3.04
CA GLY A 16 -27.93 -17.36 -3.15
C GLY A 16 -29.30 -17.82 -3.61
N VAL A 17 -30.09 -18.24 -2.63
CA VAL A 17 -31.52 -18.63 -2.62
C VAL A 17 -32.39 -18.06 -3.76
N PHE A 18 -33.18 -18.95 -4.38
CA PHE A 18 -34.31 -18.60 -5.26
C PHE A 18 -35.37 -17.80 -4.50
N GLY A 19 -35.64 -16.58 -4.97
CA GLY A 19 -36.86 -15.81 -4.66
C GLY A 19 -37.40 -15.21 -5.97
N LEU A 20 -38.61 -15.59 -6.35
CA LEU A 20 -39.31 -15.13 -7.55
C LEU A 20 -39.88 -13.70 -7.37
N ALA A 21 -39.92 -12.98 -8.50
CA ALA A 21 -40.72 -11.80 -8.83
C ALA A 21 -40.21 -10.42 -8.35
N GLY A 22 -39.80 -9.60 -9.32
CA GLY A 22 -39.59 -8.16 -9.19
C GLY A 22 -38.44 -7.64 -10.02
N CYS A 23 -38.70 -7.19 -11.26
CA CYS A 23 -37.79 -6.31 -11.97
C CYS A 23 -37.78 -4.94 -11.26
N GLU A 24 -36.61 -4.38 -10.97
CA GLU A 24 -36.26 -2.96 -11.24
C GLU A 24 -34.84 -2.62 -10.74
N ASN A 25 -33.97 -2.33 -11.71
CA ASN A 25 -32.83 -1.41 -11.67
C ASN A 25 -31.94 -1.39 -10.42
N VAL A 26 -31.00 -2.32 -10.35
CA VAL A 26 -29.75 -2.05 -9.61
C VAL A 26 -28.90 -1.15 -10.50
N SER A 27 -28.84 0.13 -10.15
CA SER A 27 -27.94 1.13 -10.72
C SER A 27 -26.50 0.64 -10.64
N LEU A 28 -25.92 0.40 -11.81
CA LEU A 28 -24.56 -0.10 -12.03
C LEU A 28 -23.61 1.10 -12.17
N ALA A 29 -23.54 1.93 -11.13
CA ALA A 29 -22.60 3.04 -11.01
C ALA A 29 -21.87 2.88 -9.67
N ASP A 30 -20.54 2.90 -9.74
CA ASP A 30 -19.58 2.67 -8.67
C ASP A 30 -19.16 1.20 -8.44
N TYR A 31 -18.92 0.46 -9.52
CA TYR A 31 -17.88 -0.58 -9.46
C TYR A 31 -16.52 0.13 -9.34
N LYS A 32 -16.07 0.37 -8.10
CA LYS A 32 -14.64 0.56 -7.85
C LYS A 32 -13.99 -0.78 -8.16
N GLU A 33 -13.24 -0.82 -9.25
CA GLU A 33 -12.34 -1.94 -9.56
C GLU A 33 -11.43 -2.13 -8.34
N GLU A 34 -11.60 -3.21 -7.59
CA GLU A 34 -10.72 -3.54 -6.48
C GLU A 34 -9.33 -3.72 -7.07
N VAL A 35 -8.48 -2.71 -6.89
CA VAL A 35 -7.10 -2.77 -7.36
C VAL A 35 -6.40 -3.78 -6.47
N THR A 36 -6.38 -5.03 -6.92
CA THR A 36 -5.62 -6.09 -6.26
C THR A 36 -4.16 -5.65 -6.20
N VAL A 37 -3.48 -5.96 -5.09
CA VAL A 37 -2.06 -5.63 -4.86
C VAL A 37 -1.18 -5.98 -6.09
N ASP A 38 -1.49 -7.09 -6.77
CA ASP A 38 -0.81 -7.53 -8.00
C ASP A 38 -0.86 -6.51 -9.16
N GLY A 39 -1.92 -5.72 -9.26
CA GLY A 39 -2.05 -4.66 -10.27
C GLY A 39 -1.23 -3.42 -9.94
N ILE A 40 -1.03 -3.15 -8.65
CA ILE A 40 -0.29 -1.98 -8.15
C ILE A 40 1.20 -2.20 -8.34
N SER A 41 1.73 -3.37 -7.98
CA SER A 41 3.16 -3.68 -8.07
C SER A 41 3.73 -3.48 -9.48
N ASN A 42 2.95 -3.78 -10.51
CA ASN A 42 3.37 -3.62 -11.91
C ASN A 42 3.58 -2.16 -12.35
N GLN A 43 3.19 -1.20 -11.52
CA GLN A 43 3.41 0.23 -11.77
C GLN A 43 4.77 0.72 -11.26
N PHE A 44 5.53 -0.13 -10.57
CA PHE A 44 6.79 0.22 -9.92
C PHE A 44 7.98 -0.53 -10.51
N ASP A 45 9.18 0.05 -10.40
CA ASP A 45 10.44 -0.58 -10.77
C ASP A 45 10.83 -1.64 -9.74
N LEU A 46 10.29 -2.85 -9.89
CA LEU A 46 10.54 -3.95 -8.95
C LEU A 46 12.01 -4.41 -8.89
N THR A 47 12.84 -3.99 -9.85
CA THR A 47 14.30 -4.27 -9.85
C THR A 47 15.07 -3.42 -8.85
N GLU A 48 14.48 -2.31 -8.39
CA GLU A 48 15.07 -1.47 -7.36
C GLU A 48 15.23 -2.26 -6.05
N LEU A 49 16.40 -2.11 -5.42
CA LEU A 49 16.70 -2.78 -4.16
C LEU A 49 15.87 -2.18 -3.03
N LYS A 50 15.42 -3.06 -2.12
CA LYS A 50 14.80 -2.64 -0.86
C LYS A 50 15.86 -2.17 0.13
N GLU A 51 15.45 -1.21 0.95
CA GLU A 51 16.18 -0.77 2.12
C GLU A 51 15.34 -1.13 3.35
N TYR A 52 15.96 -1.76 4.34
CA TYR A 52 15.27 -2.18 5.55
C TYR A 52 15.68 -1.29 6.71
N TRP A 53 14.71 -0.84 7.49
CA TRP A 53 14.98 -0.16 8.74
C TRP A 53 15.70 -1.11 9.72
N THR A 54 16.82 -0.67 10.28
CA THR A 54 17.66 -1.44 11.21
C THR A 54 17.76 -0.79 12.60
N GLY A 55 16.83 0.12 12.92
CA GLY A 55 16.78 0.78 14.22
C GLY A 55 16.25 -0.12 15.34
N SER A 56 16.03 0.48 16.50
CA SER A 56 15.57 -0.21 17.70
C SER A 56 14.33 0.45 18.30
N ILE A 57 13.59 -0.26 19.16
CA ILE A 57 12.43 0.30 19.88
C ILE A 57 12.80 1.45 20.82
N ASP A 58 14.07 1.52 21.22
CA ASP A 58 14.59 2.56 22.12
C ASP A 58 14.89 3.87 21.38
N ASP A 59 14.89 3.87 20.05
CA ASP A 59 15.11 5.06 19.22
C ASP A 59 13.95 6.06 19.38
N ASP A 60 14.21 7.36 19.20
CA ASP A 60 13.20 8.40 19.40
C ASP A 60 12.35 8.65 18.14
N PHE A 61 11.13 8.09 18.13
CA PHE A 61 10.20 8.19 17.01
C PHE A 61 8.74 8.17 17.49
N GLU A 62 7.86 8.68 16.62
CA GLU A 62 6.42 8.78 16.84
C GLU A 62 5.78 7.41 17.06
N ASP A 63 4.89 7.31 18.03
CA ASP A 63 4.29 6.03 18.44
C ASP A 63 3.14 5.56 17.54
N ASP A 64 2.81 6.29 16.48
CA ASP A 64 1.64 6.02 15.64
C ASP A 64 1.87 6.24 14.14
N ARG A 65 3.13 6.40 13.69
CA ARG A 65 3.42 6.77 12.30
C ARG A 65 4.50 5.92 11.67
N VAL A 66 4.23 5.54 10.43
CA VAL A 66 5.20 4.86 9.56
C VAL A 66 5.38 5.68 8.29
N VAL A 67 6.63 6.06 8.02
CA VAL A 67 7.02 6.64 6.74
C VAL A 67 7.25 5.52 5.75
N VAL A 68 6.64 5.63 4.58
CA VAL A 68 6.78 4.69 3.48
C VAL A 68 7.33 5.41 2.27
N ILE A 69 8.42 4.88 1.74
CA ILE A 69 8.97 5.28 0.45
C ILE A 69 8.69 4.13 -0.51
N MET A 70 7.90 4.40 -1.54
CA MET A 70 7.64 3.43 -2.61
C MET A 70 8.83 3.40 -3.56
N LYS A 71 8.99 2.31 -4.32
CA LYS A 71 9.96 2.23 -5.42
C LYS A 71 9.64 3.27 -6.51
N LYS A 72 10.58 3.46 -7.44
CA LYS A 72 10.36 4.38 -8.57
C LYS A 72 9.16 3.94 -9.39
N THR A 73 8.42 4.91 -9.90
CA THR A 73 7.30 4.72 -10.82
C THR A 73 7.23 5.89 -11.79
N THR A 74 6.62 5.68 -12.95
CA THR A 74 6.31 6.75 -13.92
C THR A 74 4.83 7.11 -13.94
N THR A 75 3.97 6.33 -13.28
CA THR A 75 2.51 6.52 -13.27
C THR A 75 2.02 7.22 -12.01
N TYR A 76 2.81 7.20 -10.93
CA TYR A 76 2.52 7.86 -9.64
C TYR A 76 1.10 7.57 -9.13
N PRO A 77 0.74 6.29 -8.93
CA PRO A 77 -0.60 5.96 -8.49
C PRO A 77 -0.92 6.61 -7.14
N GLU A 78 -2.15 7.08 -7.01
CA GLU A 78 -2.75 7.43 -5.72
C GLU A 78 -3.25 6.13 -5.07
N LEU A 79 -2.79 5.89 -3.84
CA LEU A 79 -3.07 4.69 -3.06
C LEU A 79 -3.90 5.09 -1.84
N ASP A 80 -4.75 4.18 -1.43
CA ASP A 80 -5.52 4.27 -0.20
C ASP A 80 -4.88 3.44 0.92
N VAL A 81 -5.43 3.52 2.12
CA VAL A 81 -4.88 2.80 3.28
C VAL A 81 -5.09 1.29 3.14
N GLU A 82 -6.18 0.88 2.49
CA GLU A 82 -6.57 -0.50 2.22
C GLU A 82 -5.54 -1.23 1.33
N THR A 83 -4.91 -0.51 0.40
CA THR A 83 -3.82 -1.01 -0.46
C THR A 83 -2.70 -1.69 0.33
N PHE A 84 -2.42 -1.22 1.55
CA PHE A 84 -1.31 -1.72 2.36
C PHE A 84 -1.67 -2.95 3.20
N GLY A 85 -2.95 -3.33 3.26
CA GLY A 85 -3.40 -4.51 4.00
C GLY A 85 -3.10 -4.46 5.51
N LEU A 86 -2.99 -3.27 6.09
CA LEU A 86 -2.70 -3.07 7.51
C LEU A 86 -3.99 -2.92 8.32
N ASP A 87 -4.34 -3.93 9.12
CA ASP A 87 -5.54 -3.88 9.99
C ASP A 87 -5.55 -2.67 10.94
N ASN A 88 -4.37 -2.31 11.46
CA ASN A 88 -4.19 -1.21 12.41
C ASN A 88 -3.98 0.16 11.73
N ALA A 89 -4.05 0.27 10.40
CA ALA A 89 -3.93 1.57 9.76
C ALA A 89 -5.24 2.38 9.86
N GLU A 90 -5.12 3.66 10.16
CA GLU A 90 -6.22 4.62 10.31
C GLU A 90 -6.39 5.49 9.07
N SER A 91 -5.29 6.08 8.61
CA SER A 91 -5.28 7.01 7.49
C SER A 91 -3.89 7.08 6.84
N LEU A 92 -3.83 7.76 5.69
CA LEU A 92 -2.64 7.94 4.88
C LEU A 92 -2.52 9.39 4.46
N HIS A 93 -1.28 9.91 4.44
CA HIS A 93 -0.97 11.24 3.94
C HIS A 93 0.24 11.21 3.01
N TYR A 94 0.12 11.79 1.83
CA TYR A 94 1.25 11.97 0.92
C TYR A 94 2.09 13.18 1.31
N SER A 95 3.33 12.95 1.71
CA SER A 95 4.34 14.02 1.77
C SER A 95 4.75 14.45 0.37
N PHE A 96 4.90 13.47 -0.54
CA PHE A 96 5.27 13.69 -1.94
C PHE A 96 4.58 12.68 -2.85
N LEU A 97 3.51 13.11 -3.54
CA LEU A 97 2.75 12.25 -4.45
C LEU A 97 3.40 12.13 -5.84
N ALA A 98 3.87 13.24 -6.42
CA ALA A 98 4.45 13.29 -7.76
C ALA A 98 5.44 14.45 -7.86
N PRO A 99 6.46 14.38 -8.75
CA PRO A 99 7.41 15.47 -8.92
C PRO A 99 6.80 16.60 -9.76
N LYS A 100 7.15 17.85 -9.46
CA LYS A 100 6.70 19.02 -10.25
C LYS A 100 7.30 19.09 -11.65
N ASN A 101 8.48 18.50 -11.83
CA ASN A 101 9.21 18.40 -13.09
C ASN A 101 9.63 16.94 -13.30
N GLU A 102 9.95 16.57 -14.53
CA GLU A 102 10.41 15.21 -14.85
C GLU A 102 11.64 14.83 -14.02
N ASN A 103 11.50 13.81 -13.17
CA ASN A 103 12.56 13.31 -12.30
C ASN A 103 12.49 11.77 -12.25
N PRO A 104 13.35 11.06 -12.98
CA PRO A 104 13.33 9.60 -13.03
C PRO A 104 13.78 8.94 -11.71
N ASN A 105 14.35 9.72 -10.78
CA ASN A 105 14.79 9.27 -9.47
C ASN A 105 13.81 9.69 -8.37
N PHE A 106 12.61 10.17 -8.73
CA PHE A 106 11.60 10.50 -7.74
C PHE A 106 10.98 9.24 -7.16
N HIS A 107 10.83 9.23 -5.85
CA HIS A 107 10.07 8.25 -5.10
C HIS A 107 8.86 8.93 -4.46
N GLN A 108 7.72 8.27 -4.51
CA GLN A 108 6.56 8.72 -3.75
C GLN A 108 6.84 8.48 -2.26
N ILE A 109 6.46 9.44 -1.42
CA ILE A 109 6.63 9.37 0.03
C ILE A 109 5.29 9.65 0.68
N LEU A 110 4.90 8.79 1.60
CA LEU A 110 3.70 8.92 2.39
C LEU A 110 3.94 8.53 3.84
N VAL A 111 3.01 8.94 4.70
CA VAL A 111 2.94 8.58 6.10
C VAL A 111 1.64 7.83 6.33
N ILE A 112 1.73 6.64 6.93
CA ILE A 112 0.58 5.88 7.40
C ILE A 112 0.42 6.14 8.89
N PHE A 113 -0.76 6.59 9.29
CA PHE A 113 -1.16 6.78 10.67
C PHE A 113 -1.82 5.51 11.20
N LEU A 114 -1.44 5.08 12.39
CA LEU A 114 -1.95 3.87 13.04
C LEU A 114 -3.06 4.22 14.02
N LYS A 115 -4.13 3.41 14.05
CA LYS A 115 -5.25 3.55 15.00
C LYS A 115 -4.78 3.35 16.43
N THR A 116 -3.98 2.32 16.65
CA THR A 116 -3.42 1.97 17.96
C THR A 116 -1.99 2.45 18.05
N LYS A 117 -1.74 3.34 19.01
CA LYS A 117 -0.42 3.85 19.36
C LYS A 117 0.44 2.79 20.06
N GLY A 118 1.74 2.87 19.86
CA GLY A 118 2.77 2.05 20.49
C GLY A 118 3.95 1.84 19.54
N LYS A 119 5.18 1.98 20.04
CA LYS A 119 6.38 1.73 19.24
C LYS A 119 6.44 0.29 18.71
N ASP A 120 5.92 -0.67 19.47
CA ASP A 120 5.71 -2.05 19.04
C ASP A 120 4.75 -2.14 17.84
N GLN A 121 3.67 -1.36 17.82
CA GLN A 121 2.72 -1.30 16.72
C GLN A 121 3.34 -0.73 15.45
N VAL A 122 4.18 0.31 15.59
CA VAL A 122 4.97 0.89 14.49
C VAL A 122 5.91 -0.17 13.89
N ILE A 123 6.65 -0.89 14.73
CA ILE A 123 7.57 -1.96 14.28
C ILE A 123 6.81 -3.10 13.58
N LEU A 124 5.66 -3.51 14.12
CA LEU A 124 4.81 -4.52 13.49
C LEU A 124 4.33 -4.08 12.11
N ALA A 125 3.85 -2.84 11.98
CA ALA A 125 3.42 -2.28 10.69
C ALA A 125 4.58 -2.22 9.69
N ILE A 126 5.78 -1.78 10.10
CA ILE A 126 6.99 -1.79 9.26
C ILE A 126 7.29 -3.20 8.73
N ASN A 127 7.20 -4.22 9.58
CA ASN A 127 7.45 -5.61 9.19
C ASN A 127 6.44 -6.12 8.15
N GLU A 128 5.16 -5.75 8.26
CA GLU A 128 4.15 -6.10 7.27
C GLU A 128 4.38 -5.35 5.94
N LEU A 129 4.63 -4.05 5.99
CA LEU A 129 4.92 -3.22 4.82
C LEU A 129 6.16 -3.70 4.06
N ASN A 130 7.19 -4.14 4.78
CA ASN A 130 8.42 -4.68 4.19
C ASN A 130 8.20 -5.93 3.33
N LYS A 131 7.02 -6.59 3.41
CA LYS A 131 6.65 -7.71 2.55
C LYS A 131 6.19 -7.25 1.16
N LEU A 132 5.67 -6.02 1.03
CA LEU A 132 5.15 -5.48 -0.23
C LEU A 132 6.28 -5.10 -1.17
N ASP A 133 6.33 -5.70 -2.36
CA ASP A 133 7.47 -5.61 -3.30
C ASP A 133 7.68 -4.22 -3.92
N PHE A 134 6.61 -3.44 -4.04
CA PHE A 134 6.61 -2.06 -4.53
C PHE A 134 7.03 -1.03 -3.47
N ILE A 135 7.16 -1.43 -2.21
CA ILE A 135 7.75 -0.59 -1.16
C ILE A 135 9.28 -0.68 -1.27
N LYS A 136 9.94 0.48 -1.29
CA LYS A 136 11.40 0.57 -1.22
C LYS A 136 11.87 0.46 0.22
N THR A 137 11.27 1.23 1.12
CA THR A 137 11.54 1.19 2.56
C THR A 137 10.32 1.62 3.36
N ALA A 138 10.19 1.03 4.55
CA ALA A 138 9.29 1.47 5.60
C ALA A 138 10.09 1.70 6.88
N SER A 139 9.88 2.85 7.51
CA SER A 139 10.63 3.27 8.71
C SER A 139 9.72 4.08 9.64
N PRO A 140 10.07 4.23 10.93
CA PRO A 140 9.30 5.10 11.81
C PRO A 140 9.50 6.57 11.43
N GLU A 141 8.58 7.45 11.83
CA GLU A 141 8.79 8.90 11.76
C GLU A 141 9.61 9.37 12.97
N TYR A 142 10.88 9.72 12.76
CA TYR A 142 11.77 10.15 13.83
C TYR A 142 11.42 11.54 14.37
N ILE A 143 11.50 11.70 15.68
CA ILE A 143 11.30 12.99 16.35
C ILE A 143 12.62 13.76 16.28
N TYR A 144 12.70 14.73 15.37
CA TYR A 144 13.83 15.66 15.33
C TYR A 144 13.55 16.79 16.31
N GLY A 145 14.17 16.72 17.50
CA GLY A 145 14.21 17.88 18.40
C GLY A 145 14.84 19.07 17.67
N THR A 146 14.16 20.21 17.64
CA THR A 146 14.86 21.47 17.33
C THR A 146 15.89 21.65 18.43
N GLN A 147 17.18 21.53 18.11
CA GLN A 147 18.20 22.09 18.99
C GLN A 147 17.93 23.59 19.02
N ASP A 148 17.33 24.05 20.12
CA ASP A 148 17.30 25.46 20.44
C ASP A 148 18.76 25.87 20.69
N ASP A 149 19.37 26.51 19.68
CA ASP A 149 20.70 27.14 19.76
C ASP A 149 20.71 28.32 20.75
#